data_AF-A0A414JRU9-F1
#
_entry.id   AF-A0A414JRU9-F1
#
_cell.length_a   1.000
_cell.length_b   1.000
_cell.length_c   1.000
_cell.angle_alpha   90.00
_cell.angle_beta   90.00
_cell.angle_gamma   90.00
#
_symmetry.space_group_name_H-M   'P 1'
#
loop_
_entity.id
_entity.type
_entity.pdbx_description
1 polymer ?
#
loop_
_entity_poly.entity_id
_entity_poly.type
_entity_poly.pdbx_seq_one_letter_code
_entity_poly.pdbx_strand_id
1 'polypeptide(L)'
;MSKKIFSAQDWENVPSEIQQAHTPSIAPIYNKVEDDVESVVREIEQCAIDIAPHYKDWVELGFALVNGLGENGREYYHRISRFYPTYQREETDKQYTHCLHSKGQGITIRSFFHLANQAGIPLASFSKEHLSILPNIQNGKTGKWIKSEEELPVFPECVFEHLPPFLNEVVNNSISVDDRDTILIGAIVCLSVCFHNVCGVYDERIVYPNLYLFVVADAGMGKGALTLCRELVAPINRNLHELSKRLEQEYKEAMSAYIKGKKTDGMTMPTEPPMRMLVIPANSSASSFLKILGDNDGIGLLFESEGDTLSQTLKSDYGNYSDVLRKAFHHELVSLSRRKDREYCEVANPRVSVALAGTPEQVRRLIPDAENGLMSRFCFYIIRFKRGIRNVFATSDVSQSKNAMFKLLGDKFCHLHENFVRQGNYSFSLPSDLQEHFIEYLSRVNEECCDEVDNKMQGVVRRMGLIAYRIMMVLTAVRHLDNVIHKSSSDETTQLVCHEFDYSIAMSICDTLLYHAVFIYQNLSGNQSKRFNTVSQETGVYARRNTLYNMLPDTFTKKDYDAAVLTLGENGSTANKWIEAFIKDGKLCRIEQGKYRKIF
;
A
#
# COMPACT_ATOMS: atom_id res chain seq x y z
N MET A 1 -40.71 29.30 -12.84
CA MET A 1 -40.44 27.91 -13.25
C MET A 1 -40.39 27.04 -12.00
N SER A 2 -41.24 26.03 -11.93
CA SER A 2 -41.52 25.25 -10.71
C SER A 2 -40.33 24.42 -10.23
N LYS A 3 -40.11 24.43 -8.91
CA LYS A 3 -39.20 23.54 -8.19
C LYS A 3 -39.73 22.10 -8.32
N LYS A 4 -38.94 21.20 -8.92
CA LYS A 4 -39.18 19.76 -8.81
C LYS A 4 -38.64 19.28 -7.46
N ILE A 5 -39.54 18.72 -6.66
CA ILE A 5 -39.25 18.06 -5.39
C ILE A 5 -38.94 16.60 -5.72
N PHE A 6 -37.80 16.11 -5.25
CA PHE A 6 -37.38 14.72 -5.38
C PHE A 6 -38.25 13.83 -4.47
N SER A 7 -38.84 12.77 -5.05
CA SER A 7 -39.63 11.75 -4.34
C SER A 7 -38.94 10.40 -4.47
N ALA A 8 -38.64 9.75 -3.34
CA ALA A 8 -37.90 8.48 -3.30
C ALA A 8 -38.73 7.26 -3.77
N GLN A 9 -40.03 7.41 -4.05
CA GLN A 9 -40.90 6.30 -4.47
C GLN A 9 -40.88 6.02 -5.98
N ASP A 10 -40.35 6.94 -6.79
CA ASP A 10 -40.28 6.77 -8.26
C ASP A 10 -39.12 5.85 -8.71
N TRP A 11 -38.30 5.35 -7.77
CA TRP A 11 -37.13 4.50 -8.03
C TRP A 11 -37.31 3.02 -7.66
N GLU A 12 -38.44 2.62 -7.06
CA GLU A 12 -38.65 1.23 -6.64
C GLU A 12 -39.36 0.34 -7.68
N ASN A 13 -39.80 0.87 -8.83
CA ASN A 13 -40.56 0.08 -9.82
C ASN A 13 -40.20 0.40 -11.28
N VAL A 14 -38.99 0.04 -11.72
CA VAL A 14 -38.68 -0.08 -13.16
C VAL A 14 -38.47 -1.56 -13.51
N PRO A 15 -39.28 -2.16 -14.43
CA PRO A 15 -39.15 -3.57 -14.80
C PRO A 15 -37.86 -3.83 -15.59
N SER A 16 -37.15 -4.90 -15.25
CA SER A 16 -35.96 -5.39 -15.94
C SER A 16 -36.34 -6.21 -17.18
N GLU A 17 -36.21 -5.60 -18.37
CA GLU A 17 -36.20 -6.34 -19.63
C GLU A 17 -34.80 -6.95 -19.86
N ILE A 18 -34.71 -8.28 -19.74
CA ILE A 18 -33.50 -9.05 -20.06
C ILE A 18 -33.42 -9.21 -21.58
N GLN A 19 -32.52 -8.47 -22.23
CA GLN A 19 -32.06 -8.81 -23.58
C GLN A 19 -30.87 -9.76 -23.48
N GLN A 20 -31.01 -10.95 -24.09
CA GLN A 20 -29.97 -11.97 -24.18
C GLN A 20 -28.78 -11.45 -25.01
N ALA A 21 -27.62 -11.28 -24.37
CA ALA A 21 -26.36 -10.97 -25.04
C ALA A 21 -25.55 -12.27 -25.25
N HIS A 22 -25.01 -12.41 -26.46
CA HIS A 22 -24.17 -13.51 -26.92
C HIS A 22 -22.95 -13.76 -26.02
N THR A 23 -22.74 -15.03 -25.65
CA THR A 23 -21.57 -15.52 -24.93
C THR A 23 -20.33 -15.57 -25.84
N PRO A 24 -19.22 -14.89 -25.53
CA PRO A 24 -17.93 -15.15 -26.15
C PRO A 24 -17.34 -16.47 -25.62
N SER A 25 -16.74 -17.25 -26.52
CA SER A 25 -16.12 -18.56 -26.25
C SER A 25 -14.95 -18.48 -25.26
N ILE A 26 -15.01 -19.29 -24.19
CA ILE A 26 -14.06 -19.38 -23.04
C ILE A 26 -12.84 -20.29 -23.36
N ALA A 27 -12.44 -20.41 -24.63
CA ALA A 27 -11.46 -21.42 -25.05
C ALA A 27 -9.99 -21.23 -24.61
N PRO A 28 -9.42 -20.05 -24.28
CA PRO A 28 -7.96 -19.97 -24.06
C PRO A 28 -7.48 -20.29 -22.63
N ILE A 29 -8.37 -20.28 -21.62
CA ILE A 29 -7.97 -20.36 -20.20
C ILE A 29 -7.86 -21.83 -19.71
N TYR A 30 -8.63 -22.75 -20.29
CA TYR A 30 -8.65 -24.16 -19.87
C TYR A 30 -7.37 -24.95 -20.21
N ASN A 31 -6.65 -24.57 -21.28
CA ASN A 31 -5.56 -25.40 -21.80
C ASN A 31 -4.31 -25.43 -20.90
N LYS A 32 -4.03 -24.38 -20.11
CA LYS A 32 -2.76 -24.30 -19.34
C LYS A 32 -2.76 -25.14 -18.06
N VAL A 33 -3.91 -25.24 -17.37
CA VAL A 33 -4.04 -26.03 -16.13
C VAL A 33 -4.03 -27.53 -16.43
N GLU A 34 -4.63 -27.95 -17.56
CA GLU A 34 -4.65 -29.34 -17.99
C GLU A 34 -3.24 -29.84 -18.39
N ASP A 35 -2.48 -29.02 -19.14
CA ASP A 35 -1.08 -29.31 -19.50
C ASP A 35 -0.18 -29.48 -18.25
N ASP A 36 -0.39 -28.60 -17.26
CA ASP A 36 0.32 -28.61 -15.99
C ASP A 36 0.00 -29.85 -15.13
N VAL A 37 -1.27 -30.25 -15.07
CA VAL A 37 -1.69 -31.48 -14.38
C VAL A 37 -1.17 -32.71 -15.10
N GLU A 38 -1.26 -32.77 -16.44
CA GLU A 38 -0.76 -33.89 -17.24
C GLU A 38 0.75 -34.10 -17.03
N SER A 39 1.54 -33.02 -16.99
CA SER A 39 2.98 -33.09 -16.76
C SER A 39 3.32 -33.73 -15.41
N VAL A 40 2.63 -33.32 -14.33
CA VAL A 40 2.85 -33.86 -12.98
C VAL A 40 2.35 -35.31 -12.86
N VAL A 41 1.22 -35.63 -13.49
CA VAL A 41 0.70 -37.01 -13.50
C VAL A 41 1.65 -37.95 -14.23
N ARG A 42 2.28 -37.52 -15.33
CA ARG A 42 3.31 -38.33 -16.01
C ARG A 42 4.50 -38.64 -15.12
N GLU A 43 4.93 -37.70 -14.29
CA GLU A 43 6.05 -37.92 -13.36
C GLU A 43 5.65 -38.88 -12.23
N ILE A 44 4.44 -38.74 -11.68
CA ILE A 44 3.87 -39.69 -10.71
C ILE A 44 3.82 -41.09 -11.31
N GLU A 45 3.40 -41.21 -12.58
CA GLU A 45 3.32 -42.48 -13.28
C GLU A 45 4.71 -43.10 -13.54
N GLN A 46 5.71 -42.29 -13.87
CA GLN A 46 7.09 -42.73 -14.07
C GLN A 46 7.74 -43.22 -12.77
N CYS A 47 7.49 -42.51 -11.66
CA CYS A 47 8.03 -42.90 -10.37
C CYS A 47 7.23 -44.02 -9.68
N ALA A 48 6.01 -44.30 -10.15
CA ALA A 48 5.06 -45.24 -9.56
C ALA A 48 4.83 -44.99 -8.05
N ILE A 49 4.64 -43.72 -7.70
CA ILE A 49 4.48 -43.26 -6.30
C ILE A 49 3.01 -43.01 -5.99
N ASP A 50 2.57 -43.47 -4.83
CA ASP A 50 1.29 -43.08 -4.26
C ASP A 50 1.40 -41.75 -3.52
N ILE A 51 0.73 -40.73 -4.04
CA ILE A 51 0.74 -39.36 -3.48
C ILE A 51 -0.37 -39.13 -2.44
N ALA A 52 -1.28 -40.10 -2.24
CA ALA A 52 -2.45 -39.97 -1.37
C ALA A 52 -2.71 -41.25 -0.55
N PRO A 53 -1.78 -41.64 0.36
CA PRO A 53 -1.82 -42.92 1.07
C PRO A 53 -2.91 -43.01 2.16
N HIS A 54 -3.46 -41.88 2.58
CA HIS A 54 -4.55 -41.83 3.56
C HIS A 54 -5.87 -41.47 2.88
N TYR A 55 -6.98 -42.05 3.34
CA TYR A 55 -8.31 -41.79 2.79
C TYR A 55 -8.65 -40.29 2.72
N LYS A 56 -8.19 -39.51 3.71
CA LYS A 56 -8.38 -38.06 3.72
C LYS A 56 -7.67 -37.37 2.55
N ASP A 57 -6.43 -37.75 2.28
CA ASP A 57 -5.61 -37.18 1.20
C ASP A 57 -6.16 -37.61 -0.16
N TRP A 58 -6.71 -38.83 -0.25
CA TRP A 58 -7.36 -39.36 -1.44
C TRP A 58 -8.68 -38.63 -1.77
N VAL A 59 -9.45 -38.26 -0.74
CA VAL A 59 -10.65 -37.42 -0.90
C VAL A 59 -10.26 -35.98 -1.26
N GLU A 60 -9.21 -35.44 -0.64
CA GLU A 60 -8.69 -34.10 -0.95
C GLU A 60 -8.19 -34.00 -2.40
N LEU A 61 -7.48 -35.02 -2.88
CA LEU A 61 -7.07 -35.16 -4.27
C LEU A 61 -8.28 -35.11 -5.23
N GLY A 62 -9.37 -35.80 -4.89
CA GLY A 62 -10.60 -35.81 -5.67
C GLY A 62 -11.22 -34.42 -5.79
N PHE A 63 -11.34 -33.69 -4.66
CA PHE A 63 -11.83 -32.32 -4.66
C PHE A 63 -10.90 -31.34 -5.39
N ALA A 64 -9.58 -31.53 -5.30
CA ALA A 64 -8.60 -30.69 -6.00
C ALA A 64 -8.74 -30.79 -7.52
N LEU A 65 -8.86 -32.02 -8.05
CA LEU A 65 -9.04 -32.25 -9.49
C LEU A 65 -10.42 -31.78 -9.98
N VAL A 66 -11.48 -31.98 -9.20
CA VAL A 66 -12.81 -31.42 -9.51
C VAL A 66 -12.75 -29.89 -9.58
N ASN A 67 -12.03 -29.24 -8.67
CA ASN A 67 -11.90 -27.79 -8.66
C ASN A 67 -11.16 -27.25 -9.91
N GLY A 68 -10.08 -27.90 -10.34
CA GLY A 68 -9.27 -27.41 -11.47
C GLY A 68 -9.77 -27.85 -12.84
N LEU A 69 -10.32 -29.05 -12.96
CA LEU A 69 -10.62 -29.70 -14.24
C LEU A 69 -12.08 -30.15 -14.39
N GLY A 70 -12.91 -29.98 -13.35
CA GLY A 70 -14.29 -30.45 -13.36
C GLY A 70 -14.37 -31.94 -13.66
N GLU A 71 -15.29 -32.36 -14.54
CA GLU A 71 -15.45 -33.77 -14.92
C GLU A 71 -14.23 -34.33 -15.67
N ASN A 72 -13.46 -33.50 -16.37
CA ASN A 72 -12.24 -33.93 -17.09
C ASN A 72 -11.15 -34.42 -16.12
N GLY A 73 -11.22 -34.05 -14.84
CA GLY A 73 -10.30 -34.53 -13.81
C GLY A 73 -10.50 -36.02 -13.42
N ARG A 74 -11.60 -36.67 -13.85
CA ARG A 74 -11.92 -38.05 -13.49
C ARG A 74 -10.84 -39.03 -13.94
N GLU A 75 -10.35 -38.88 -15.17
CA GLU A 75 -9.32 -39.77 -15.72
C GLU A 75 -8.01 -39.64 -14.94
N TYR A 76 -7.61 -38.41 -14.62
CA TYR A 76 -6.44 -38.11 -13.78
C TYR A 76 -6.56 -38.73 -12.39
N TYR A 77 -7.75 -38.66 -11.78
CA TYR A 77 -7.99 -39.26 -10.47
C TYR A 77 -7.78 -40.78 -10.49
N HIS A 78 -8.23 -41.48 -11.53
CA HIS A 78 -7.96 -42.91 -11.68
C HIS A 78 -6.49 -43.21 -11.97
N ARG A 79 -5.82 -42.42 -12.81
CA ARG A 79 -4.40 -42.59 -13.16
C ARG A 79 -3.49 -42.45 -11.94
N ILE A 80 -3.80 -41.54 -11.03
CA ILE A 80 -3.07 -41.35 -9.77
C ILE A 80 -3.46 -42.44 -8.75
N SER A 81 -4.75 -42.68 -8.56
CA SER A 81 -5.25 -43.60 -7.53
C SER A 81 -4.83 -45.06 -7.75
N ARG A 82 -4.46 -45.46 -8.96
CA ARG A 82 -4.04 -46.84 -9.28
C ARG A 82 -2.78 -47.29 -8.54
N PHE A 83 -1.98 -46.36 -8.03
CA PHE A 83 -0.76 -46.65 -7.28
C PHE A 83 -1.05 -46.99 -5.81
N TYR A 84 -2.29 -46.81 -5.34
CA TYR A 84 -2.73 -47.26 -4.03
C TYR A 84 -2.86 -48.80 -3.98
N PRO A 85 -2.30 -49.51 -2.97
CA PRO A 85 -2.27 -50.98 -2.94
C PRO A 85 -3.62 -51.70 -3.03
N THR A 86 -4.71 -51.03 -2.63
CA THR A 86 -6.07 -51.59 -2.65
C THR A 86 -7.01 -50.85 -3.60
N TYR A 87 -6.47 -50.21 -4.65
CA TYR A 87 -7.25 -49.52 -5.67
C TYR A 87 -8.38 -50.39 -6.24
N GLN A 88 -9.60 -49.87 -6.19
CA GLN A 88 -10.78 -50.43 -6.85
C GLN A 88 -11.39 -49.38 -7.77
N ARG A 89 -11.51 -49.73 -9.06
CA ARG A 89 -12.00 -48.81 -10.09
C ARG A 89 -13.41 -48.30 -9.79
N GLU A 90 -14.31 -49.19 -9.37
CA GLU A 90 -15.71 -48.87 -9.08
C GLU A 90 -15.86 -47.94 -7.86
N GLU A 91 -15.03 -48.12 -6.84
CA GLU A 91 -15.04 -47.27 -5.64
C GLU A 91 -14.44 -45.89 -5.91
N THR A 92 -13.36 -45.85 -6.71
CA THR A 92 -12.74 -44.59 -7.14
C THR A 92 -13.69 -43.75 -7.98
N ASP A 93 -14.46 -44.39 -8.87
CA ASP A 93 -15.42 -43.70 -9.72
C ASP A 93 -16.58 -43.09 -8.89
N LYS A 94 -17.13 -43.87 -7.95
CA LYS A 94 -18.14 -43.38 -7.00
C LYS A 94 -17.62 -42.21 -6.17
N GLN A 95 -16.40 -42.32 -5.65
CA GLN A 95 -15.79 -41.25 -4.85
C GLN A 95 -15.60 -39.97 -5.66
N TYR A 96 -15.18 -40.07 -6.93
CA TYR A 96 -15.03 -38.88 -7.78
C TYR A 96 -16.37 -38.23 -8.10
N THR A 97 -17.40 -39.02 -8.39
CA THR A 97 -18.77 -38.53 -8.56
C THR A 97 -19.30 -37.84 -7.28
N HIS A 98 -18.98 -38.38 -6.10
CA HIS A 98 -19.30 -37.72 -4.83
C HIS A 98 -18.57 -36.38 -4.66
N CYS A 99 -17.30 -36.30 -5.05
CA CYS A 99 -16.53 -35.05 -5.04
C CYS A 99 -17.09 -34.02 -6.04
N LEU A 100 -17.56 -34.46 -7.21
CA LEU A 100 -18.17 -33.59 -8.23
C LEU A 100 -19.49 -32.95 -7.75
N HIS A 101 -20.31 -33.71 -7.02
CA HIS A 101 -21.60 -33.24 -6.52
C HIS A 101 -21.54 -32.54 -5.15
N SER A 102 -20.40 -32.59 -4.45
CA SER A 102 -20.22 -32.00 -3.12
C SER A 102 -19.36 -30.73 -3.20
N LYS A 103 -19.64 -29.73 -2.36
CA LYS A 103 -18.75 -28.55 -2.24
C LYS A 103 -17.62 -28.83 -1.26
N GLY A 104 -16.42 -29.12 -1.77
CA GLY A 104 -15.19 -29.15 -0.96
C GLY A 104 -14.88 -27.75 -0.43
N GLN A 105 -15.09 -27.50 0.87
CA GLN A 105 -14.75 -26.19 1.46
C GLN A 105 -13.23 -26.00 1.48
N GLY A 106 -12.74 -25.03 0.70
CA GLY A 106 -11.35 -24.57 0.75
C GLY A 106 -10.31 -25.43 0.02
N ILE A 107 -10.72 -26.49 -0.68
CA ILE A 107 -9.81 -27.33 -1.48
C ILE A 107 -9.77 -26.79 -2.91
N THR A 108 -8.56 -26.51 -3.41
CA THR A 108 -8.32 -26.03 -4.78
C THR A 108 -7.39 -26.97 -5.53
N ILE A 109 -7.24 -26.80 -6.85
CA ILE A 109 -6.28 -27.59 -7.66
C ILE A 109 -4.84 -27.54 -7.11
N ARG A 110 -4.51 -26.52 -6.31
CA ARG A 110 -3.21 -26.42 -5.62
C ARG A 110 -2.95 -27.55 -4.62
N SER A 111 -4.00 -28.15 -4.03
CA SER A 111 -3.85 -29.32 -3.14
C SER A 111 -3.26 -30.52 -3.89
N PHE A 112 -3.58 -30.71 -5.17
CA PHE A 112 -2.97 -31.77 -5.99
C PHE A 112 -1.46 -31.55 -6.15
N PHE A 113 -1.03 -30.34 -6.52
CA PHE A 113 0.40 -30.01 -6.64
C PHE A 113 1.13 -30.10 -5.29
N HIS A 114 0.44 -29.80 -4.19
CA HIS A 114 0.98 -29.97 -2.84
C HIS A 114 1.24 -31.45 -2.50
N LEU A 115 0.26 -32.32 -2.75
CA LEU A 115 0.39 -33.77 -2.53
C LEU A 115 1.52 -34.36 -3.39
N ALA A 116 1.61 -33.96 -4.66
CA ALA A 116 2.69 -34.40 -5.54
C ALA A 116 4.09 -33.97 -5.03
N ASN A 117 4.24 -32.72 -4.57
CA ASN A 117 5.49 -32.23 -4.02
C ASN A 117 5.86 -32.90 -2.69
N GLN A 118 4.89 -33.18 -1.82
CA GLN A 118 5.12 -33.94 -0.58
C GLN A 118 5.62 -35.37 -0.86
N ALA A 119 5.13 -35.97 -1.95
CA ALA A 119 5.56 -37.28 -2.41
C ALA A 119 6.92 -37.26 -3.15
N GLY A 120 7.57 -36.10 -3.25
CA GLY A 120 8.91 -35.94 -3.84
C GLY A 120 8.93 -35.69 -5.35
N ILE A 121 7.80 -35.35 -5.98
CA ILE A 121 7.73 -35.01 -7.40
C ILE A 121 8.23 -33.57 -7.63
N PRO A 122 9.31 -33.35 -8.40
CA PRO A 122 9.90 -32.02 -8.59
C PRO A 122 9.05 -31.12 -9.49
N LEU A 123 8.50 -30.04 -8.92
CA LEU A 123 7.67 -29.03 -9.62
C LEU A 123 8.49 -27.99 -10.43
N ALA A 124 9.58 -28.42 -11.10
CA ALA A 124 10.66 -27.53 -11.56
C ALA A 124 10.31 -26.56 -12.71
N SER A 125 9.09 -26.53 -13.22
CA SER A 125 8.68 -25.62 -14.32
C SER A 125 7.47 -24.74 -14.01
N PHE A 126 6.97 -24.74 -12.77
CA PHE A 126 5.86 -23.89 -12.37
C PHE A 126 6.36 -22.48 -12.04
N SER A 127 5.92 -21.49 -12.81
CA SER A 127 6.18 -20.07 -12.59
C SER A 127 5.88 -19.69 -11.14
N LYS A 128 6.92 -19.21 -10.44
CA LYS A 128 6.94 -18.79 -9.02
C LYS A 128 5.93 -17.70 -8.63
N GLU A 129 5.10 -17.23 -9.56
CA GLU A 129 4.14 -16.14 -9.36
C GLU A 129 2.86 -16.58 -8.59
N HIS A 130 2.57 -17.88 -8.50
CA HIS A 130 1.36 -18.38 -7.80
C HIS A 130 1.60 -19.02 -6.42
N LEU A 131 2.84 -19.05 -5.92
CA LEU A 131 3.21 -19.67 -4.64
C LEU A 131 3.65 -18.65 -3.59
N SER A 132 2.71 -17.79 -3.18
CA SER A 132 2.64 -17.36 -1.79
C SER A 132 1.16 -17.24 -1.41
N ILE A 133 0.75 -18.00 -0.39
CA ILE A 133 -0.51 -18.02 0.38
C ILE A 133 -0.82 -19.50 0.68
N LEU A 134 -0.39 -19.96 1.85
CA LEU A 134 -0.86 -21.21 2.46
C LEU A 134 -2.15 -20.94 3.26
N PRO A 135 -3.23 -21.71 3.09
CA PRO A 135 -4.31 -21.81 4.07
C PRO A 135 -3.94 -22.83 5.17
N ASN A 136 -3.38 -22.30 6.25
CA ASN A 136 -3.47 -22.70 7.66
C ASN A 136 -4.18 -24.02 8.06
N ILE A 137 -3.47 -24.92 8.76
CA ILE A 137 -4.06 -25.78 9.80
C ILE A 137 -3.12 -25.85 11.02
N GLN A 138 -3.72 -25.51 12.17
CA GLN A 138 -3.28 -25.66 13.56
C GLN A 138 -2.34 -24.61 14.19
N ASN A 139 -2.93 -23.98 15.22
CA ASN A 139 -2.36 -23.19 16.32
C ASN A 139 -1.92 -21.74 16.01
N GLY A 140 -2.79 -20.80 16.42
CA GLY A 140 -2.43 -19.42 16.73
C GLY A 140 -2.18 -18.51 15.52
N LYS A 141 -3.23 -18.08 14.81
CA LYS A 141 -3.08 -17.00 13.83
C LYS A 141 -2.92 -15.66 14.55
N THR A 142 -1.70 -15.14 14.57
CA THR A 142 -1.49 -13.71 14.28
C THR A 142 -2.15 -13.42 12.94
N GLY A 143 -3.01 -12.39 12.85
CA GLY A 143 -3.63 -12.00 11.57
C GLY A 143 -2.54 -11.70 10.54
N LYS A 144 -2.74 -12.09 9.27
CA LYS A 144 -1.80 -11.88 8.17
C LYS A 144 -1.19 -10.49 8.23
N TRP A 145 -2.01 -9.46 8.44
CA TRP A 145 -1.63 -8.04 8.44
C TRP A 145 -1.01 -7.53 9.76
N ILE A 146 -1.25 -8.23 10.88
CA ILE A 146 -0.78 -7.79 12.21
C ILE A 146 0.61 -8.37 12.47
N LYS A 147 1.62 -7.53 12.29
CA LYS A 147 3.02 -7.88 12.51
C LYS A 147 3.64 -7.04 13.62
N SER A 148 4.60 -7.63 14.36
CA SER A 148 5.47 -6.82 15.22
C SER A 148 6.45 -6.00 14.37
N GLU A 149 7.15 -5.05 14.99
CA GLU A 149 8.13 -4.21 14.27
C GLU A 149 9.24 -5.04 13.62
N GLU A 150 9.69 -6.10 14.30
CA GLU A 150 10.76 -6.99 13.83
C GLU A 150 10.35 -7.82 12.61
N GLU A 151 9.04 -8.12 12.50
CA GLU A 151 8.43 -8.93 11.45
C GLU A 151 8.00 -8.12 10.23
N LEU A 152 8.13 -6.79 10.27
CA LEU A 152 7.76 -5.93 9.15
C LEU A 152 8.54 -6.29 7.89
N PRO A 153 7.85 -6.40 6.73
CA PRO A 153 8.47 -6.79 5.49
C PRO A 153 9.36 -5.68 4.92
N VAL A 154 10.33 -6.12 4.12
CA VAL A 154 11.15 -5.29 3.22
C VAL A 154 10.60 -5.41 1.80
N PHE A 155 11.09 -4.62 0.85
CA PHE A 155 10.74 -4.83 -0.55
C PHE A 155 11.33 -6.16 -1.06
N PRO A 156 10.53 -7.00 -1.75
CA PRO A 156 11.00 -8.26 -2.29
C PRO A 156 12.00 -8.04 -3.44
N GLU A 157 12.89 -9.01 -3.71
CA GLU A 157 13.93 -8.86 -4.75
C GLU A 157 13.38 -8.59 -6.15
N CYS A 158 12.19 -9.10 -6.49
CA CYS A 158 11.52 -8.86 -7.78
C CYS A 158 11.29 -7.36 -8.07
N VAL A 159 11.18 -6.52 -7.02
CA VAL A 159 11.10 -5.06 -7.17
C VAL A 159 12.34 -4.49 -7.86
N PHE A 160 13.51 -5.07 -7.58
CA PHE A 160 14.81 -4.55 -8.03
C PHE A 160 15.24 -5.12 -9.40
N GLU A 161 14.72 -6.29 -9.78
CA GLU A 161 15.09 -6.96 -11.04
C GLU A 161 14.69 -6.17 -12.30
N HIS A 162 13.57 -5.45 -12.27
CA HIS A 162 12.98 -4.79 -13.44
C HIS A 162 12.86 -3.26 -13.30
N LEU A 163 13.61 -2.65 -12.37
CA LEU A 163 13.60 -1.20 -12.17
C LEU A 163 13.95 -0.44 -13.46
N PRO A 164 13.35 0.75 -13.67
CA PRO A 164 13.84 1.67 -14.68
C PRO A 164 15.36 1.92 -14.51
N PRO A 165 16.16 1.97 -15.59
CA PRO A 165 17.62 2.02 -15.51
C PRO A 165 18.15 3.12 -14.58
N PHE A 166 17.55 4.31 -14.64
CA PHE A 166 17.91 5.42 -13.75
C PHE A 166 17.71 5.09 -12.26
N LEU A 167 16.57 4.50 -11.89
CA LEU A 167 16.33 4.08 -10.49
C LEU A 167 17.25 2.93 -10.08
N ASN A 168 17.58 2.03 -11.00
CA ASN A 168 18.54 0.96 -10.74
C ASN A 168 19.93 1.53 -10.38
N GLU A 169 20.41 2.54 -11.12
CA GLU A 169 21.65 3.25 -10.78
C GLU A 169 21.59 3.92 -9.40
N VAL A 170 20.45 4.51 -9.04
CA VAL A 170 20.23 5.13 -7.73
C VAL A 170 20.34 4.10 -6.59
N VAL A 171 19.65 2.96 -6.70
CA VAL A 171 19.63 1.93 -5.64
C VAL A 171 20.93 1.12 -5.54
N ASN A 172 21.72 1.02 -6.61
CA ASN A 172 23.03 0.35 -6.60
C ASN A 172 24.06 1.05 -5.69
N ASN A 173 23.78 2.27 -5.23
CA ASN A 173 24.57 2.99 -4.23
C ASN A 173 24.17 2.67 -2.79
N SER A 174 23.27 1.70 -2.59
CA SER A 174 22.86 1.22 -1.28
C SER A 174 23.90 0.28 -0.65
N ILE A 175 23.88 0.19 0.68
CA ILE A 175 24.86 -0.60 1.47
C ILE A 175 24.21 -1.63 2.38
N SER A 176 22.88 -1.64 2.45
CA SER A 176 22.08 -2.62 3.16
C SER A 176 20.70 -2.69 2.53
N VAL A 177 19.94 -3.74 2.84
CA VAL A 177 18.56 -3.89 2.35
C VAL A 177 17.68 -2.73 2.80
N ASP A 178 17.73 -2.31 4.08
CA ASP A 178 16.89 -1.21 4.54
C ASP A 178 17.29 0.14 3.92
N ASP A 179 18.58 0.33 3.64
CA ASP A 179 19.11 1.49 2.92
C ASP A 179 18.65 1.48 1.46
N ARG A 180 18.65 0.31 0.81
CA ARG A 180 18.16 0.11 -0.56
C ARG A 180 16.68 0.47 -0.69
N ASP A 181 15.87 -0.02 0.23
CA ASP A 181 14.43 0.21 0.25
C ASP A 181 14.12 1.69 0.51
N THR A 182 14.78 2.28 1.51
CA THR A 182 14.64 3.71 1.86
C THR A 182 15.06 4.62 0.70
N ILE A 183 16.16 4.29 0.02
CA ILE A 183 16.63 5.03 -1.16
C ILE A 183 15.63 4.90 -2.31
N LEU A 184 15.09 3.70 -2.57
CA LEU A 184 14.13 3.49 -3.66
C LEU A 184 12.85 4.31 -3.44
N ILE A 185 12.17 4.14 -2.30
CA ILE A 185 10.91 4.85 -2.04
C ILE A 185 11.13 6.36 -1.87
N GLY A 186 12.25 6.76 -1.26
CA GLY A 186 12.67 8.15 -1.14
C GLY A 186 12.91 8.80 -2.49
N ALA A 187 13.59 8.11 -3.41
CA ALA A 187 13.80 8.58 -4.78
C ALA A 187 12.46 8.71 -5.53
N ILE A 188 11.62 7.67 -5.53
CA ILE A 188 10.29 7.72 -6.18
C ILE A 188 9.50 8.95 -5.73
N VAL A 189 9.46 9.22 -4.42
CA VAL A 189 8.73 10.37 -3.85
C VAL A 189 9.39 11.69 -4.22
N CYS A 190 10.72 11.82 -4.12
CA CYS A 190 11.43 13.04 -4.53
C CYS A 190 11.23 13.36 -6.02
N LEU A 191 11.26 12.35 -6.89
CA LEU A 191 11.09 12.54 -8.34
C LEU A 191 9.63 12.79 -8.72
N SER A 192 8.67 12.32 -7.93
CA SER A 192 7.24 12.43 -8.24
C SER A 192 6.76 13.85 -8.55
N VAL A 193 7.29 14.86 -7.84
CA VAL A 193 6.94 16.28 -8.04
C VAL A 193 7.45 16.82 -9.38
N CYS A 194 8.55 16.25 -9.90
CA CYS A 194 9.19 16.71 -11.12
C CYS A 194 8.38 16.33 -12.36
N PHE A 195 7.56 15.28 -12.29
CA PHE A 195 6.68 14.84 -13.38
C PHE A 195 5.33 15.58 -13.39
N HIS A 196 5.36 16.91 -13.19
CA HIS A 196 4.16 17.76 -13.12
C HIS A 196 3.40 17.85 -14.46
N ASN A 197 4.04 17.49 -15.58
CA ASN A 197 3.48 17.42 -16.92
C ASN A 197 2.87 16.04 -17.26
N VAL A 198 2.82 15.11 -16.30
CA VAL A 198 2.18 13.79 -16.43
C VAL A 198 0.90 13.78 -15.61
N CYS A 199 -0.22 13.40 -16.23
CA CYS A 199 -1.49 13.20 -15.52
C CYS A 199 -2.15 11.88 -15.93
N GLY A 200 -2.99 11.33 -15.06
CA GLY A 200 -3.81 10.15 -15.35
C GLY A 200 -5.24 10.36 -14.89
N VAL A 201 -6.13 9.43 -15.23
CA VAL A 201 -7.51 9.43 -14.75
C VAL A 201 -7.69 8.26 -13.79
N TYR A 202 -8.09 8.57 -12.56
CA TYR A 202 -8.39 7.61 -11.50
C TYR A 202 -9.68 8.03 -10.80
N ASP A 203 -10.63 7.11 -10.67
CA ASP A 203 -11.95 7.39 -10.06
C ASP A 203 -12.62 8.63 -10.71
N GLU A 204 -12.62 8.65 -12.05
CA GLU A 204 -13.18 9.72 -12.89
C GLU A 204 -12.54 11.12 -12.71
N ARG A 205 -11.40 11.19 -12.00
CA ARG A 205 -10.71 12.45 -11.70
C ARG A 205 -9.30 12.47 -12.27
N ILE A 206 -8.86 13.65 -12.66
CA ILE A 206 -7.47 13.88 -13.06
C ILE A 206 -6.59 13.83 -11.82
N VAL A 207 -5.56 13.00 -11.86
CA VAL A 207 -4.56 12.85 -10.80
C VAL A 207 -3.15 13.06 -11.35
N TYR A 208 -2.25 13.55 -10.50
CA TYR A 208 -0.83 13.76 -10.78
C TYR A 208 0.01 12.81 -9.91
N PRO A 209 1.29 12.56 -10.25
CA PRO A 209 2.10 11.51 -9.63
C PRO A 209 2.52 11.78 -8.18
N ASN A 210 2.10 12.87 -7.55
CA ASN A 210 2.60 13.32 -6.25
C ASN A 210 2.33 12.36 -5.08
N LEU A 211 3.38 12.10 -4.28
CA LEU A 211 3.36 11.13 -3.17
C LEU A 211 3.80 11.76 -1.85
N TYR A 212 3.29 11.22 -0.73
CA TYR A 212 3.71 11.55 0.63
C TYR A 212 4.38 10.35 1.28
N LEU A 213 5.56 10.55 1.87
CA LEU A 213 6.36 9.53 2.53
C LEU A 213 6.77 9.99 3.92
N PHE A 214 6.66 9.08 4.88
CA PHE A 214 7.25 9.20 6.20
C PHE A 214 8.12 7.96 6.49
N VAL A 215 9.43 8.16 6.49
CA VAL A 215 10.41 7.14 6.92
C VAL A 215 10.53 7.20 8.44
N VAL A 216 10.21 6.10 9.10
CA VAL A 216 10.20 6.00 10.56
C VAL A 216 11.42 5.22 11.02
N ALA A 217 12.24 5.82 11.87
CA ALA A 217 13.39 5.15 12.45
C ALA A 217 13.82 5.81 13.76
N ASP A 218 14.40 5.01 14.65
CA ASP A 218 14.99 5.49 15.89
C ASP A 218 16.12 6.50 15.66
N ALA A 219 16.46 7.24 16.73
CA ALA A 219 17.56 8.19 16.69
C ALA A 219 18.87 7.47 16.32
N GLY A 220 19.58 7.99 15.32
CA GLY A 220 20.84 7.40 14.81
C GLY A 220 20.67 6.23 13.83
N MET A 221 19.44 5.81 13.49
CA MET A 221 19.19 4.62 12.67
C MET A 221 18.81 4.94 11.22
N GLY A 222 19.80 5.00 10.31
CA GLY A 222 19.56 4.90 8.86
C GLY A 222 18.84 6.08 8.17
N LYS A 223 18.28 7.05 8.91
CA LYS A 223 17.52 8.21 8.38
C LYS A 223 18.28 9.04 7.34
N GLY A 224 19.60 9.08 7.43
CA GLY A 224 20.46 9.82 6.50
C GLY A 224 20.37 9.34 5.05
N ALA A 225 19.88 8.12 4.80
CA ALA A 225 19.64 7.61 3.45
C ALA A 225 18.61 8.47 2.69
N LEU A 226 17.56 8.94 3.38
CA LEU A 226 16.54 9.79 2.76
C LEU A 226 17.15 11.12 2.31
N THR A 227 18.06 11.72 3.10
CA THR A 227 18.75 12.98 2.76
C THR A 227 19.49 12.89 1.43
N LEU A 228 20.04 11.72 1.07
CA LEU A 228 20.67 11.52 -0.24
C LEU A 228 19.68 11.68 -1.39
N CYS A 229 18.43 11.23 -1.22
CA CYS A 229 17.40 11.33 -2.25
C CYS A 229 17.04 12.79 -2.58
N ARG A 230 17.27 13.74 -1.65
CA ARG A 230 17.10 15.18 -1.93
C ARG A 230 18.09 15.68 -2.97
N GLU A 231 19.30 15.13 -3.02
CA GLU A 231 20.33 15.54 -3.99
C GLU A 231 19.90 15.23 -5.44
N LEU A 232 19.02 14.24 -5.66
CA LEU A 232 18.49 13.91 -6.99
C LEU A 232 17.73 15.08 -7.64
N VAL A 233 17.09 15.92 -6.83
CA VAL A 233 16.30 17.08 -7.30
C VAL A 233 16.96 18.42 -6.98
N ALA A 234 18.13 18.39 -6.32
CA ALA A 234 18.85 19.60 -5.92
C ALA A 234 19.26 20.48 -7.11
N PRO A 235 19.69 19.96 -8.27
CA PRO A 235 20.00 20.78 -9.43
C PRO A 235 18.78 21.54 -9.97
N ILE A 236 17.61 20.89 -10.04
CA ILE A 236 16.36 21.55 -10.44
C ILE A 236 16.02 22.69 -9.46
N ASN A 237 16.12 22.43 -8.15
CA ASN A 237 15.90 23.45 -7.14
C ASN A 237 16.89 24.62 -7.26
N ARG A 238 18.16 24.33 -7.56
CA ARG A 238 19.20 25.35 -7.80
C ARG A 238 18.87 26.22 -9.00
N ASN A 239 18.48 25.61 -10.12
CA ASN A 239 18.09 26.33 -11.35
C ASN A 239 16.90 27.28 -11.10
N LEU A 240 15.91 26.86 -10.31
CA LEU A 240 14.79 27.72 -9.91
C LEU A 240 15.23 28.90 -9.04
N HIS A 241 16.10 28.68 -8.06
CA HIS A 241 16.65 29.77 -7.25
C HIS A 241 17.48 30.76 -8.08
N GLU A 242 18.30 30.27 -9.02
CA GLU A 242 19.08 31.11 -9.93
C GLU A 242 18.18 31.91 -10.87
N LEU A 243 17.08 31.33 -11.36
CA LEU A 243 16.05 32.05 -12.10
C LEU A 243 15.44 33.17 -11.26
N SER A 244 15.04 32.90 -10.02
CA SER A 244 14.47 33.93 -9.14
C SER A 244 15.44 35.05 -8.82
N LYS A 245 16.72 34.74 -8.58
CA LYS A 245 17.75 35.78 -8.39
C LYS A 245 17.90 36.69 -9.61
N ARG A 246 17.83 36.12 -10.82
CA ARG A 246 17.88 36.90 -12.06
C ARG A 246 16.65 37.79 -12.21
N LEU A 247 15.45 37.24 -12.03
CA LEU A 247 14.20 38.00 -12.11
C LEU A 247 14.14 39.13 -11.06
N GLU A 248 14.64 38.88 -9.84
CA GLU A 248 14.73 39.90 -8.79
C GLU A 248 15.70 41.05 -9.17
N GLN A 249 16.81 40.72 -9.82
CA GLN A 249 17.76 41.72 -10.32
C GLN A 249 17.13 42.57 -11.44
N GLU A 250 16.47 41.95 -12.41
CA GLU A 250 15.73 42.64 -13.49
C GLU A 250 14.64 43.55 -12.91
N TYR A 251 13.91 43.09 -11.89
CA TYR A 251 12.91 43.89 -11.18
C TYR A 251 13.54 45.10 -10.47
N LYS A 252 14.66 44.92 -9.76
CA LYS A 252 15.38 46.02 -9.10
C LYS A 252 15.86 47.08 -10.10
N GLU A 253 16.35 46.65 -11.25
CA GLU A 253 16.76 47.54 -12.34
C GLU A 253 15.57 48.31 -12.92
N ALA A 254 14.48 47.61 -13.26
CA ALA A 254 13.25 48.22 -13.74
C ALA A 254 12.65 49.21 -12.72
N MET A 255 12.65 48.85 -11.44
CA MET A 255 12.16 49.71 -10.36
C MET A 255 13.04 50.95 -10.20
N SER A 256 14.36 50.81 -10.33
CA SER A 256 15.27 51.96 -10.30
C SER A 256 15.04 52.90 -11.48
N ALA A 257 14.77 52.36 -12.68
CA ALA A 257 14.44 53.15 -13.86
C ALA A 257 13.10 53.87 -13.69
N TYR A 258 12.10 53.19 -13.15
CA TYR A 258 10.78 53.76 -12.84
C TYR A 258 10.88 54.93 -11.83
N ILE A 259 11.65 54.75 -10.74
CA ILE A 259 11.86 55.81 -9.73
C ILE A 259 12.57 57.04 -10.35
N LYS A 260 13.56 56.83 -11.21
CA LYS A 260 14.30 57.91 -11.91
C LYS A 260 13.44 58.59 -12.99
N GLY A 261 12.55 57.85 -13.65
CA GLY A 261 11.72 58.29 -14.77
C GLY A 261 10.38 58.93 -14.41
N LYS A 262 10.09 59.22 -13.13
CA LYS A 262 8.83 59.78 -12.60
C LYS A 262 8.30 61.09 -13.25
N LYS A 263 8.93 61.63 -14.29
CA LYS A 263 8.49 62.80 -15.06
C LYS A 263 8.04 62.49 -16.51
N THR A 264 8.09 61.24 -16.96
CA THR A 264 7.65 60.84 -18.31
C THR A 264 6.31 60.12 -18.22
N ASP A 265 5.28 60.70 -18.84
CA ASP A 265 3.97 60.06 -19.03
C ASP A 265 4.15 58.72 -19.75
N GLY A 266 3.63 57.64 -19.16
CA GLY A 266 3.59 56.31 -19.78
C GLY A 266 4.44 55.20 -19.14
N MET A 267 5.21 55.47 -18.08
CA MET A 267 5.92 54.39 -17.36
C MET A 267 5.00 53.60 -16.42
N THR A 268 4.93 52.28 -16.59
CA THR A 268 4.18 51.37 -15.71
C THR A 268 5.03 50.93 -14.51
N MET A 269 4.42 50.85 -13.32
CA MET A 269 5.08 50.33 -12.12
C MET A 269 5.48 48.86 -12.34
N PRO A 270 6.76 48.49 -12.19
CA PRO A 270 7.20 47.09 -12.30
C PRO A 270 6.53 46.22 -11.24
N THR A 271 6.18 44.99 -11.62
CA THR A 271 5.60 43.99 -10.72
C THR A 271 6.68 43.16 -10.05
N GLU A 272 6.52 42.87 -8.76
CA GLU A 272 7.44 42.00 -8.02
C GLU A 272 7.40 40.57 -8.60
N PRO A 273 8.56 39.96 -8.92
CA PRO A 273 8.62 38.64 -9.50
C PRO A 273 8.39 37.54 -8.45
N PRO A 274 7.85 36.38 -8.85
CA PRO A 274 7.63 35.26 -7.93
C PRO A 274 8.94 34.63 -7.45
N MET A 275 8.97 34.19 -6.19
CA MET A 275 10.11 33.46 -5.64
C MET A 275 9.94 31.95 -5.90
N ARG A 276 10.62 31.46 -6.94
CA ARG A 276 10.59 30.07 -7.37
C ARG A 276 11.60 29.22 -6.61
N MET A 277 11.11 28.10 -6.09
CA MET A 277 11.91 27.06 -5.45
C MET A 277 11.14 25.74 -5.40
N LEU A 278 11.79 24.63 -5.71
CA LEU A 278 11.14 23.32 -5.68
C LEU A 278 11.00 22.82 -4.23
N VAL A 279 12.07 22.92 -3.44
CA VAL A 279 12.12 22.39 -2.08
C VAL A 279 11.68 23.46 -1.09
N ILE A 280 10.52 23.26 -0.48
CA ILE A 280 9.93 24.19 0.46
C ILE A 280 10.40 23.84 1.89
N PRO A 281 10.96 24.79 2.64
CA PRO A 281 11.42 24.56 4.00
C PRO A 281 10.29 24.14 4.95
N ALA A 282 10.53 23.12 5.77
CA ALA A 282 9.55 22.58 6.73
C ALA A 282 9.28 23.47 7.97
N ASN A 283 10.05 24.54 8.14
CA ASN A 283 9.80 25.57 9.15
C ASN A 283 8.82 26.67 8.67
N SER A 284 8.29 26.55 7.45
CA SER A 284 7.34 27.51 6.88
C SER A 284 5.95 27.35 7.49
N SER A 285 5.30 28.45 7.89
CA SER A 285 3.88 28.44 8.27
C SER A 285 2.98 28.00 7.10
N ALA A 286 1.72 27.64 7.35
CA ALA A 286 0.80 27.25 6.27
C ALA A 286 0.59 28.36 5.23
N SER A 287 0.59 29.63 5.66
CA SER A 287 0.48 30.78 4.75
C SER A 287 1.73 30.98 3.90
N SER A 288 2.92 30.86 4.50
CA SER A 288 4.19 30.95 3.76
C SER A 288 4.32 29.79 2.76
N PHE A 289 3.92 28.59 3.18
CA PHE A 289 3.90 27.41 2.32
C PHE A 289 2.99 27.62 1.11
N LEU A 290 1.77 28.12 1.30
CA LEU A 290 0.84 28.42 0.20
C LEU A 290 1.34 29.53 -0.71
N LYS A 291 1.96 30.59 -0.18
CA LYS A 291 2.56 31.65 -0.99
C LYS A 291 3.65 31.09 -1.91
N ILE A 292 4.56 30.30 -1.35
CA ILE A 292 5.61 29.64 -2.14
C ILE A 292 5.02 28.69 -3.19
N LEU A 293 3.94 27.97 -2.86
CA LEU A 293 3.25 27.14 -3.85
C LEU A 293 2.60 27.98 -4.96
N GLY A 294 1.96 29.11 -4.63
CA GLY A 294 1.39 30.03 -5.61
C GLY A 294 2.45 30.57 -6.57
N ASP A 295 3.63 30.96 -6.05
CA ASP A 295 4.77 31.42 -6.84
C ASP A 295 5.37 30.33 -7.75
N ASN A 296 5.15 29.05 -7.41
CA ASN A 296 5.61 27.87 -8.14
C ASN A 296 4.50 27.15 -8.94
N ASP A 297 3.44 27.85 -9.32
CA ASP A 297 2.36 27.28 -10.13
C ASP A 297 1.70 26.04 -9.47
N GLY A 298 1.65 26.02 -8.14
CA GLY A 298 1.12 24.94 -7.31
C GLY A 298 2.08 23.77 -7.06
N ILE A 299 3.31 23.81 -7.57
CA ILE A 299 4.27 22.71 -7.51
C ILE A 299 5.21 22.89 -6.30
N GLY A 300 5.44 21.84 -5.52
CA GLY A 300 6.39 21.93 -4.41
C GLY A 300 6.71 20.60 -3.74
N LEU A 301 7.92 20.50 -3.20
CA LEU A 301 8.40 19.39 -2.41
C LEU A 301 8.66 19.84 -0.98
N LEU A 302 7.88 19.31 -0.04
CA LEU A 302 8.18 19.44 1.39
C LEU A 302 9.15 18.32 1.77
N PHE A 303 10.39 18.66 2.06
CA PHE A 303 11.43 17.67 2.41
C PHE A 303 12.04 18.01 3.77
N GLU A 304 12.00 17.06 4.71
CA GLU A 304 12.65 17.20 6.01
C GLU A 304 13.14 15.85 6.55
N SER A 305 14.45 15.73 6.80
CA SER A 305 15.05 14.53 7.37
C SER A 305 14.95 14.48 8.90
N GLU A 306 14.64 15.61 9.54
CA GLU A 306 14.44 15.71 10.98
C GLU A 306 13.02 16.16 11.33
N GLY A 307 12.15 15.19 11.63
CA GLY A 307 10.74 15.42 11.92
C GLY A 307 10.43 16.37 13.09
N ASP A 308 11.41 16.74 13.93
CA ASP A 308 11.21 17.74 15.00
C ASP A 308 10.93 19.14 14.45
N THR A 309 11.61 19.56 13.38
CA THR A 309 11.40 20.88 12.75
C THR A 309 9.97 21.02 12.30
N LEU A 310 9.46 20.03 11.55
CA LEU A 310 8.09 20.04 11.07
C LEU A 310 7.08 19.85 12.23
N SER A 311 7.40 19.04 13.23
CA SER A 311 6.56 18.87 14.42
C SER A 311 6.36 20.18 15.20
N GLN A 312 7.38 21.04 15.27
CA GLN A 312 7.28 22.35 15.92
C GLN A 312 6.39 23.31 15.11
N THR A 313 6.60 23.38 13.80
CA THR A 313 5.76 24.16 12.87
C THR A 313 4.31 23.72 12.93
N LEU A 314 4.08 22.41 12.99
CA LEU A 314 2.75 21.84 13.09
C LEU A 314 2.11 22.10 14.44
N LYS A 315 2.84 22.10 15.56
CA LYS A 315 2.25 22.45 16.87
C LYS A 315 1.62 23.84 16.88
N SER A 316 2.16 24.80 16.13
CA SER A 316 1.65 26.18 16.12
C SER A 316 0.53 26.43 15.09
N ASP A 317 0.50 25.70 13.97
CA ASP A 317 -0.45 25.92 12.86
C ASP A 317 -1.10 24.62 12.34
N TYR A 318 -1.22 23.60 13.21
CA TYR A 318 -1.59 22.22 12.85
C TYR A 318 -2.82 22.13 11.95
N GLY A 319 -3.91 22.80 12.38
CA GLY A 319 -5.20 22.73 11.71
C GLY A 319 -5.12 23.21 10.26
N ASN A 320 -4.44 24.34 10.03
CA ASN A 320 -4.32 24.91 8.69
C ASN A 320 -3.37 24.08 7.82
N TYR A 321 -2.22 23.67 8.38
CA TYR A 321 -1.22 22.92 7.61
C TYR A 321 -1.72 21.51 7.23
N SER A 322 -2.40 20.82 8.16
CA SER A 322 -3.04 19.52 7.89
C SER A 322 -4.14 19.65 6.82
N ASP A 323 -4.94 20.72 6.85
CA ASP A 323 -5.93 20.98 5.81
C ASP A 323 -5.29 21.15 4.42
N VAL A 324 -4.24 21.98 4.34
CA VAL A 324 -3.47 22.21 3.11
C VAL A 324 -2.94 20.88 2.55
N LEU A 325 -2.28 20.06 3.38
CA LEU A 325 -1.73 18.77 2.91
C LEU A 325 -2.81 17.79 2.46
N ARG A 326 -3.96 17.74 3.13
CA ARG A 326 -5.06 16.83 2.76
C ARG A 326 -5.69 17.21 1.42
N LYS A 327 -5.91 18.50 1.19
CA LYS A 327 -6.42 19.04 -0.09
C LYS A 327 -5.39 18.89 -1.21
N ALA A 328 -4.12 19.22 -0.91
CA ALA A 328 -3.03 19.08 -1.86
C ALA A 328 -2.84 17.64 -2.35
N PHE A 329 -3.05 16.64 -1.49
CA PHE A 329 -2.98 15.24 -1.88
C PHE A 329 -4.02 14.85 -2.93
N HIS A 330 -5.17 15.51 -2.99
CA HIS A 330 -6.20 15.29 -4.01
C HIS A 330 -6.22 16.35 -5.10
N HIS A 331 -5.21 17.23 -5.13
CA HIS A 331 -5.13 18.34 -6.08
C HIS A 331 -6.34 19.29 -6.00
N GLU A 332 -6.94 19.39 -4.82
CA GLU A 332 -8.08 20.27 -4.56
C GLU A 332 -7.60 21.71 -4.34
N LEU A 333 -8.45 22.67 -4.71
CA LEU A 333 -8.19 24.09 -4.49
C LEU A 333 -7.94 24.38 -3.01
N VAL A 334 -6.83 25.07 -2.73
CA VAL A 334 -6.48 25.53 -1.39
C VAL A 334 -6.46 27.04 -1.37
N SER A 335 -7.32 27.62 -0.55
CA SER A 335 -7.41 29.07 -0.34
C SER A 335 -7.16 29.41 1.12
N LEU A 336 -6.37 30.45 1.38
CA LEU A 336 -6.14 30.99 2.71
C LEU A 336 -6.30 32.51 2.69
N SER A 337 -7.08 33.04 3.65
CA SER A 337 -7.31 34.48 3.83
C SER A 337 -7.00 34.87 5.27
N ARG A 338 -6.06 35.79 5.49
CA ARG A 338 -5.77 36.35 6.81
C ARG A 338 -6.24 37.80 6.91
N ARG A 339 -7.08 38.06 7.93
CA ARG A 339 -7.68 39.38 8.18
C ARG A 339 -6.66 40.47 8.55
N LYS A 340 -5.50 40.12 9.11
CA LYS A 340 -4.48 41.08 9.58
C LYS A 340 -3.66 41.69 8.44
N ASP A 341 -3.25 40.89 7.47
CA ASP A 341 -2.33 41.33 6.41
C ASP A 341 -3.01 41.53 5.05
N ARG A 342 -4.34 41.33 4.98
CA ARG A 342 -5.13 41.30 3.73
C ARG A 342 -4.54 40.35 2.68
N GLU A 343 -3.76 39.37 3.10
CA GLU A 343 -3.19 38.35 2.23
C GLU A 343 -4.28 37.32 1.91
N TYR A 344 -4.62 37.26 0.62
CA TYR A 344 -5.42 36.21 0.03
C TYR A 344 -4.49 35.42 -0.90
N CYS A 345 -4.37 34.12 -0.65
CA CYS A 345 -3.61 33.21 -1.48
C CYS A 345 -4.51 32.05 -1.87
N GLU A 346 -4.54 31.72 -3.16
CA GLU A 346 -5.32 30.64 -3.72
C GLU A 346 -4.45 29.82 -4.68
N VAL A 347 -4.44 28.51 -4.50
CA VAL A 347 -3.73 27.56 -5.34
C VAL A 347 -4.75 26.55 -5.84
N ALA A 348 -5.10 26.62 -7.12
CA ALA A 348 -6.22 25.85 -7.69
C ALA A 348 -5.91 24.35 -7.84
N ASN A 349 -4.68 24.00 -8.22
CA ASN A 349 -4.26 22.63 -8.50
C ASN A 349 -2.89 22.35 -7.85
N PRO A 350 -2.83 22.26 -6.52
CA PRO A 350 -1.59 21.96 -5.81
C PRO A 350 -1.07 20.56 -6.16
N ARG A 351 0.20 20.51 -6.58
CA ARG A 351 0.98 19.32 -6.91
C ARG A 351 2.15 19.22 -5.94
N VAL A 352 1.81 18.83 -4.72
CA VAL A 352 2.75 18.76 -3.59
C VAL A 352 3.20 17.33 -3.37
N SER A 353 4.50 17.10 -3.27
CA SER A 353 5.05 15.85 -2.72
C SER A 353 5.68 16.11 -1.36
N VAL A 354 5.70 15.10 -0.48
CA VAL A 354 6.17 15.25 0.90
C VAL A 354 7.09 14.08 1.22
N ALA A 355 8.30 14.36 1.69
CA ALA A 355 9.25 13.35 2.14
C ALA A 355 9.77 13.72 3.53
N LEU A 356 9.40 12.93 4.52
CA LEU A 356 9.76 13.16 5.92
C LEU A 356 10.52 11.97 6.48
N ALA A 357 11.47 12.22 7.36
CA ALA A 357 12.02 11.20 8.24
C ALA A 357 11.92 11.62 9.70
N GLY A 358 11.66 10.64 10.57
CA GLY A 358 11.49 10.91 11.98
C GLY A 358 11.36 9.68 12.86
N THR A 359 11.27 9.90 14.17
CA THR A 359 11.03 8.85 15.15
C THR A 359 9.54 8.52 15.26
N PRO A 360 9.15 7.35 15.81
CA PRO A 360 7.74 7.02 16.04
C PRO A 360 6.97 8.09 16.85
N GLU A 361 7.63 8.73 17.83
CA GLU A 361 7.05 9.83 18.60
C GLU A 361 6.82 11.10 17.77
N GLN A 362 7.67 11.38 16.78
CA GLN A 362 7.46 12.48 15.84
C GLN A 362 6.27 12.20 14.92
N VAL A 363 6.06 10.94 14.50
CA VAL A 363 4.86 10.54 13.76
C VAL A 363 3.60 10.83 14.59
N ARG A 364 3.57 10.45 15.87
CA ARG A 364 2.44 10.74 16.78
C ARG A 364 2.17 12.23 16.95
N ARG A 365 3.21 13.07 16.93
CA ARG A 365 3.06 14.53 17.00
C ARG A 365 2.55 15.13 15.70
N LEU A 366 3.01 14.60 14.56
CA LEU A 366 2.62 15.02 13.22
C LEU A 366 1.20 14.56 12.87
N ILE A 367 0.82 13.38 13.34
CA ILE A 367 -0.40 12.67 13.03
C ILE A 367 -0.94 12.13 14.36
N PRO A 368 -1.62 12.98 15.16
CA PRO A 368 -2.08 12.63 16.49
C PRO A 368 -3.22 11.60 16.49
N ASP A 369 -3.91 11.48 15.36
CA ASP A 369 -5.04 10.60 15.20
C ASP A 369 -5.06 10.04 13.77
N ALA A 370 -5.34 8.74 13.66
CA ALA A 370 -5.51 8.05 12.39
C ALA A 370 -6.82 8.45 11.68
N GLU A 371 -7.82 8.95 12.41
CA GLU A 371 -9.16 9.23 11.85
C GLU A 371 -9.26 10.57 11.11
N ASN A 372 -8.34 11.50 11.34
CA ASN A 372 -8.35 12.83 10.69
C ASN A 372 -8.06 12.78 9.17
N GLY A 373 -7.74 11.59 8.66
CA GLY A 373 -7.46 11.32 7.25
C GLY A 373 -6.11 11.85 6.77
N LEU A 374 -5.22 12.38 7.59
CA LEU A 374 -3.86 12.69 7.10
C LEU A 374 -3.02 11.42 7.01
N MET A 375 -3.13 10.53 8.00
CA MET A 375 -2.39 9.26 8.08
C MET A 375 -2.43 8.45 6.79
N SER A 376 -3.63 8.13 6.32
CA SER A 376 -3.81 7.27 5.15
C SER A 376 -3.39 7.89 3.82
N ARG A 377 -2.92 9.14 3.80
CA ARG A 377 -2.30 9.78 2.62
C ARG A 377 -0.79 9.59 2.58
N PHE A 378 -0.17 9.18 3.68
CA PHE A 378 1.25 8.91 3.77
C PHE A 378 1.56 7.43 3.52
N CYS A 379 2.59 7.18 2.73
CA CYS A 379 3.36 5.95 2.77
C CYS A 379 4.21 5.95 4.04
N PHE A 380 4.22 4.84 4.78
CA PHE A 380 5.11 4.66 5.91
C PHE A 380 6.11 3.56 5.59
N TYR A 381 7.38 3.79 5.93
CA TYR A 381 8.41 2.76 5.86
C TYR A 381 9.24 2.80 7.14
N ILE A 382 9.21 1.72 7.91
CA ILE A 382 9.88 1.61 9.21
C ILE A 382 11.22 0.91 9.02
N ILE A 383 12.30 1.62 9.34
CA ILE A 383 13.65 1.05 9.35
C ILE A 383 13.81 0.28 10.66
N ARG A 384 13.85 -1.05 10.55
CA ARG A 384 13.97 -1.95 11.70
C ARG A 384 15.28 -1.73 12.46
N PHE A 385 15.21 -1.82 13.78
CA PHE A 385 16.41 -1.81 14.61
C PHE A 385 17.28 -3.04 14.32
N LYS A 386 18.57 -2.81 14.04
CA LYS A 386 19.57 -3.88 13.88
C LYS A 386 20.74 -3.64 14.83
N ARG A 387 21.15 -4.69 15.54
CA ARG A 387 22.34 -4.67 16.38
C ARG A 387 23.61 -4.67 15.51
N GLY A 388 24.59 -3.87 15.89
CA GLY A 388 25.91 -3.82 15.25
C GLY A 388 26.30 -2.42 14.82
N ILE A 389 27.60 -2.20 14.69
CA ILE A 389 28.17 -0.95 14.17
C ILE A 389 28.67 -1.25 12.76
N ARG A 390 28.20 -0.48 11.78
CA ARG A 390 28.69 -0.57 10.41
C ARG A 390 30.14 -0.06 10.35
N ASN A 391 30.96 -0.64 9.47
CA ASN A 391 32.22 -0.01 9.10
C ASN A 391 31.93 1.34 8.39
N VAL A 392 32.16 2.45 9.10
CA VAL A 392 31.96 3.81 8.57
C VAL A 392 33.09 4.28 7.65
N PHE A 393 34.19 3.51 7.59
CA PHE A 393 35.35 3.78 6.75
C PHE A 393 35.38 2.90 5.50
N ALA A 394 34.20 2.53 4.97
CA ALA A 394 34.09 1.71 3.76
C ALA A 394 34.75 2.37 2.53
N THR A 395 34.85 3.71 2.52
CA THR A 395 35.67 4.47 1.58
C THR A 395 36.25 5.70 2.27
N SER A 396 37.48 6.07 1.92
CA SER A 396 38.10 7.35 2.26
C SER A 396 38.20 8.29 1.06
N ASP A 397 37.80 7.83 -0.12
CA ASP A 397 37.81 8.61 -1.35
C ASP A 397 36.54 9.47 -1.45
N VAL A 398 36.73 10.78 -1.45
CA VAL A 398 35.64 11.78 -1.56
C VAL A 398 34.87 11.62 -2.86
N SER A 399 35.54 11.25 -3.96
CA SER A 399 34.90 11.05 -5.25
C SER A 399 33.95 9.84 -5.26
N GLN A 400 34.25 8.83 -4.45
CA GLN A 400 33.44 7.63 -4.25
C GLN A 400 32.43 7.78 -3.11
N SER A 401 32.31 8.97 -2.51
CA SER A 401 31.32 9.21 -1.47
C SER A 401 29.90 9.16 -2.04
N LYS A 402 28.95 8.67 -1.23
CA LYS A 402 27.52 8.67 -1.63
C LYS A 402 27.04 10.06 -2.02
N ASN A 403 27.47 11.10 -1.32
CA ASN A 403 27.11 12.48 -1.66
C ASN A 403 27.61 12.89 -3.04
N ALA A 404 28.84 12.53 -3.43
CA ALA A 404 29.36 12.80 -4.77
C ALA A 404 28.56 12.03 -5.83
N MET A 405 28.28 10.74 -5.60
CA MET A 405 27.49 9.92 -6.53
C MET A 405 26.06 10.46 -6.71
N PHE A 406 25.36 10.81 -5.63
CA PHE A 406 24.00 11.33 -5.70
C PHE A 406 23.93 12.73 -6.34
N LYS A 407 24.98 13.55 -6.22
CA LYS A 407 25.09 14.81 -6.97
C LYS A 407 25.20 14.57 -8.46
N LEU A 408 26.04 13.62 -8.89
CA LEU A 408 26.15 13.23 -10.30
C LEU A 408 24.84 12.67 -10.84
N LEU A 409 24.15 11.83 -10.07
CA LEU A 409 22.83 11.31 -10.42
C LEU A 409 21.79 12.42 -10.51
N GLY A 410 21.83 13.43 -9.63
CA GLY A 410 20.98 14.60 -9.70
C GLY A 410 21.22 15.44 -10.95
N ASP A 411 22.49 15.67 -11.33
CA ASP A 411 22.84 16.40 -12.55
C ASP A 411 22.36 15.65 -13.80
N LYS A 412 22.55 14.31 -13.82
CA LYS A 412 22.00 13.43 -14.86
C LYS A 412 20.48 13.53 -14.92
N PHE A 413 19.79 13.39 -13.79
CA PHE A 413 18.33 13.50 -13.74
C PHE A 413 17.83 14.84 -14.27
N CYS A 414 18.46 15.95 -13.87
CA CYS A 414 18.11 17.28 -14.32
C CYS A 414 18.13 17.38 -15.85
N HIS A 415 19.19 16.86 -16.49
CA HIS A 415 19.31 16.85 -17.95
C HIS A 415 18.20 16.03 -18.62
N LEU A 416 17.95 14.82 -18.12
CA LEU A 416 16.90 13.93 -18.64
C LEU A 416 15.51 14.53 -18.47
N HIS A 417 15.25 15.09 -17.29
CA HIS A 417 14.00 15.74 -16.93
C HIS A 417 13.72 16.96 -17.81
N GLU A 418 14.71 17.82 -18.04
CA GLU A 418 14.56 18.96 -18.94
C GLU A 418 14.15 18.54 -20.35
N ASN A 419 14.77 17.49 -20.89
CA ASN A 419 14.42 16.96 -22.21
C ASN A 419 12.99 16.38 -22.20
N PHE A 420 12.64 15.61 -21.17
CA PHE A 420 11.33 15.01 -21.01
C PHE A 420 10.20 16.05 -20.93
N VAL A 421 10.39 17.13 -20.16
CA VAL A 421 9.41 18.21 -20.01
C VAL A 421 9.29 19.04 -21.30
N ARG A 422 10.40 19.29 -22.01
CA ARG A 422 10.37 20.01 -23.30
C ARG A 422 9.57 19.30 -24.39
N GLN A 423 9.45 17.98 -24.33
CA GLN A 423 8.63 17.20 -25.26
C GLN A 423 7.12 17.43 -25.07
N GLY A 424 6.68 18.00 -23.94
CA GLY A 424 5.31 18.44 -23.71
C GLY A 424 4.60 17.70 -22.56
N ASN A 425 3.28 17.57 -22.68
CA ASN A 425 2.42 16.94 -21.67
C ASN A 425 2.11 15.47 -22.00
N TYR A 426 1.91 14.67 -20.96
CA TYR A 426 1.69 13.24 -21.04
C TYR A 426 0.42 12.80 -20.32
N SER A 427 -0.30 11.87 -20.93
CA SER A 427 -1.43 11.18 -20.32
C SER A 427 -1.05 9.74 -19.99
N PHE A 428 -1.10 9.37 -18.72
CA PHE A 428 -0.85 8.02 -18.25
C PHE A 428 -2.12 7.17 -18.36
N SER A 429 -1.96 5.91 -18.77
CA SER A 429 -3.03 4.92 -18.84
C SER A 429 -2.56 3.56 -18.34
N LEU A 430 -3.42 2.90 -17.56
CA LEU A 430 -3.24 1.52 -17.13
C LEU A 430 -3.99 0.60 -18.12
N PRO A 431 -3.35 -0.42 -18.73
CA PRO A 431 -4.03 -1.41 -19.57
C PRO A 431 -5.22 -2.10 -18.87
N SER A 432 -6.27 -2.45 -19.62
CA SER A 432 -7.53 -2.97 -19.08
C SER A 432 -7.38 -4.28 -18.31
N ASP A 433 -6.54 -5.18 -18.79
CA ASP A 433 -6.15 -6.43 -18.12
C ASP A 433 -5.52 -6.16 -16.75
N LEU A 434 -4.62 -5.16 -16.67
CA LEU A 434 -4.01 -4.75 -15.41
C LEU A 434 -4.99 -4.01 -14.49
N GLN A 435 -5.99 -3.30 -15.04
CA GLN A 435 -7.05 -2.68 -14.25
C GLN A 435 -7.92 -3.72 -13.53
N GLU A 436 -8.29 -4.81 -14.21
CA GLU A 436 -9.07 -5.90 -13.61
C GLU A 436 -8.32 -6.53 -12.44
N HIS A 437 -7.04 -6.89 -12.65
CA HIS A 437 -6.19 -7.44 -11.59
C HIS A 437 -5.98 -6.44 -10.43
N PHE A 438 -5.87 -5.14 -10.73
CA PHE A 438 -5.76 -4.09 -9.73
C PHE A 438 -7.00 -3.99 -8.83
N ILE A 439 -8.19 -4.04 -9.43
CA ILE A 439 -9.46 -3.99 -8.70
C ILE A 439 -9.65 -5.24 -7.85
N GLU A 440 -9.34 -6.42 -8.38
CA GLU A 440 -9.39 -7.68 -7.62
C GLU A 440 -8.46 -7.63 -6.40
N TYR A 441 -7.21 -7.20 -6.59
CA TYR A 441 -6.26 -7.00 -5.50
C TYR A 441 -6.81 -6.06 -4.43
N LEU A 442 -7.30 -4.87 -4.81
CA LEU A 442 -7.80 -3.89 -3.85
C LEU A 442 -9.03 -4.39 -3.10
N SER A 443 -9.92 -5.12 -3.76
CA SER A 443 -11.14 -5.68 -3.17
C SER A 443 -10.76 -6.71 -2.10
N ARG A 444 -9.89 -7.66 -2.47
CA ARG A 444 -9.38 -8.69 -1.56
C ARG A 444 -8.66 -8.09 -0.36
N VAL A 445 -7.71 -7.17 -0.59
CA VAL A 445 -6.93 -6.55 0.50
C VAL A 445 -7.80 -5.68 1.40
N ASN A 446 -8.82 -5.02 0.85
CA ASN A 446 -9.78 -4.26 1.64
C ASN A 446 -10.57 -5.16 2.59
N GLU A 447 -11.10 -6.29 2.10
CA GLU A 447 -11.80 -7.27 2.94
C GLU A 447 -10.88 -7.84 4.02
N GLU A 448 -9.69 -8.33 3.64
CA GLU A 448 -8.72 -8.88 4.59
C GLU A 448 -8.32 -7.87 5.69
N CYS A 449 -8.09 -6.61 5.34
CA CYS A 449 -7.73 -5.57 6.32
C CYS A 449 -8.90 -5.20 7.24
N CYS A 450 -10.13 -5.13 6.72
CA CYS A 450 -11.32 -4.86 7.53
C CYS A 450 -11.57 -5.99 8.54
N ASP A 451 -11.45 -7.24 8.09
CA ASP A 451 -11.70 -8.43 8.90
C ASP A 451 -10.62 -8.64 9.97
N GLU A 452 -9.34 -8.45 9.62
CA GLU A 452 -8.23 -8.77 10.51
C GLU A 452 -7.79 -7.59 11.40
N VAL A 453 -7.98 -6.34 10.96
CA VAL A 453 -7.44 -5.16 11.63
C VAL A 453 -8.54 -4.26 12.20
N ASP A 454 -9.29 -3.58 11.34
CA ASP A 454 -10.37 -2.64 11.68
C ASP A 454 -11.11 -2.21 10.41
N ASN A 455 -12.43 -2.08 10.45
CA ASN A 455 -13.24 -1.54 9.33
C ASN A 455 -12.77 -0.15 8.84
N LYS A 456 -12.15 0.65 9.71
CA LYS A 456 -11.58 1.96 9.36
C LYS A 456 -10.37 1.86 8.42
N MET A 457 -9.76 0.67 8.28
CA MET A 457 -8.66 0.43 7.33
C MET A 457 -9.08 0.60 5.87
N GLN A 458 -10.38 0.53 5.56
CA GLN A 458 -10.89 0.81 4.22
C GLN A 458 -10.38 2.14 3.65
N GLY A 459 -10.29 3.18 4.49
CA GLY A 459 -9.75 4.48 4.08
C GLY A 459 -8.26 4.45 3.73
N VAL A 460 -7.49 3.58 4.41
CA VAL A 460 -6.06 3.34 4.14
C VAL A 460 -5.89 2.58 2.83
N VAL A 461 -6.62 1.47 2.65
CA VAL A 461 -6.49 0.62 1.45
C VAL A 461 -6.90 1.38 0.18
N ARG A 462 -8.01 2.13 0.20
CA ARG A 462 -8.44 2.94 -0.96
C ARG A 462 -7.39 3.97 -1.38
N ARG A 463 -6.73 4.61 -0.41
CA ARG A 463 -5.66 5.59 -0.70
C ARG A 463 -4.37 4.91 -1.10
N MET A 464 -4.09 3.71 -0.59
CA MET A 464 -3.00 2.86 -1.07
C MET A 464 -3.19 2.53 -2.56
N GLY A 465 -4.42 2.32 -3.03
CA GLY A 465 -4.73 2.19 -4.46
C GLY A 465 -4.31 3.42 -5.27
N LEU A 466 -4.72 4.63 -4.84
CA LEU A 466 -4.28 5.87 -5.51
C LEU A 466 -2.75 6.06 -5.45
N ILE A 467 -2.11 5.71 -4.33
CA ILE A 467 -0.66 5.72 -4.18
C ILE A 467 0.00 4.77 -5.18
N ALA A 468 -0.50 3.53 -5.31
CA ALA A 468 0.01 2.54 -6.26
C ALA A 468 -0.07 3.06 -7.70
N TYR A 469 -1.23 3.62 -8.08
CA TYR A 469 -1.43 4.23 -9.40
C TYR A 469 -0.42 5.36 -9.65
N ARG A 470 -0.15 6.21 -8.65
CA ARG A 470 0.85 7.29 -8.75
C ARG A 470 2.28 6.76 -8.82
N ILE A 471 2.62 5.69 -8.10
CA ILE A 471 3.92 5.03 -8.22
C ILE A 471 4.10 4.48 -9.64
N MET A 472 3.06 3.87 -10.22
CA MET A 472 3.09 3.42 -11.63
C MET A 472 3.36 4.60 -12.58
N MET A 473 2.69 5.74 -12.38
CA MET A 473 2.95 6.96 -13.17
C MET A 473 4.42 7.40 -13.08
N VAL A 474 5.01 7.39 -11.88
CA VAL A 474 6.42 7.76 -11.70
C VAL A 474 7.34 6.74 -12.37
N LEU A 475 7.14 5.44 -12.16
CA LEU A 475 7.97 4.39 -12.75
C LEU A 475 7.94 4.45 -14.28
N THR A 476 6.76 4.57 -14.87
CA THR A 476 6.59 4.72 -16.32
C THR A 476 7.24 6.01 -16.82
N ALA A 477 7.05 7.15 -16.15
CA ALA A 477 7.71 8.39 -16.56
C ALA A 477 9.24 8.29 -16.51
N VAL A 478 9.79 7.69 -15.45
CA VAL A 478 11.24 7.45 -15.32
C VAL A 478 11.75 6.53 -16.42
N ARG A 479 11.00 5.48 -16.76
CA ARG A 479 11.37 4.54 -17.84
C ARG A 479 11.43 5.21 -19.22
N HIS A 480 10.68 6.28 -19.41
CA HIS A 480 10.63 7.06 -20.64
C HIS A 480 11.53 8.31 -20.65
N LEU A 481 12.34 8.56 -19.61
CA LEU A 481 13.19 9.75 -19.50
C LEU A 481 14.18 9.92 -20.67
N ASP A 482 14.77 8.81 -21.14
CA ASP A 482 15.74 8.80 -22.23
C ASP A 482 15.11 8.60 -23.62
N ASN A 483 13.78 8.39 -23.68
CA ASN A 483 13.10 8.10 -24.94
C ASN A 483 12.81 9.40 -25.71
N VAL A 484 13.25 9.47 -26.96
CA VAL A 484 12.81 10.52 -27.89
C VAL A 484 11.47 10.10 -28.46
N ILE A 485 10.39 10.73 -28.00
CA ILE A 485 9.06 10.47 -28.58
C ILE A 485 8.87 11.42 -29.76
N HIS A 486 9.00 10.88 -30.98
CA HIS A 486 8.75 11.63 -32.21
C HIS A 486 7.28 11.98 -32.31
N LYS A 487 6.95 13.25 -32.04
CA LYS A 487 5.60 13.78 -32.27
C LYS A 487 5.40 14.18 -33.72
N SER A 488 4.23 13.85 -34.26
CA SER A 488 3.73 14.35 -35.55
C SER A 488 3.20 15.79 -35.45
N SER A 489 2.83 16.27 -34.25
CA SER A 489 2.33 17.63 -34.01
C SER A 489 2.73 18.15 -32.61
N SER A 490 2.84 19.47 -32.43
CA SER A 490 3.27 20.09 -31.17
C SER A 490 2.21 20.08 -30.05
N ASP A 491 0.94 19.86 -30.39
CA ASP A 491 -0.20 20.00 -29.46
C ASP A 491 -0.79 18.67 -28.95
N GLU A 492 -0.34 17.52 -29.46
CA GLU A 492 -0.83 16.22 -28.99
C GLU A 492 -0.19 15.83 -27.65
N THR A 493 -1.05 15.50 -26.67
CA THR A 493 -0.65 14.85 -25.42
C THR A 493 -0.18 13.45 -25.73
N THR A 494 1.06 13.13 -25.37
CA THR A 494 1.61 11.80 -25.58
C THR A 494 1.02 10.82 -24.56
N GLN A 495 0.58 9.66 -25.02
CA GLN A 495 0.13 8.61 -24.12
C GLN A 495 1.33 7.82 -23.56
N LEU A 496 1.38 7.66 -22.24
CA LEU A 496 2.27 6.76 -21.53
C LEU A 496 1.45 5.57 -21.04
N VAL A 497 1.73 4.38 -21.55
CA VAL A 497 1.04 3.15 -21.17
C VAL A 497 1.87 2.44 -20.10
N CYS A 498 1.23 2.09 -18.97
CA CYS A 498 1.87 1.36 -17.89
C CYS A 498 2.34 -0.02 -18.38
N HIS A 499 3.63 -0.31 -18.20
CA HIS A 499 4.18 -1.63 -18.50
C HIS A 499 3.91 -2.60 -17.34
N GLU A 500 3.76 -3.89 -17.63
CA GLU A 500 3.52 -4.95 -16.63
C GLU A 500 4.57 -4.94 -15.49
N PHE A 501 5.86 -4.78 -15.83
CA PHE A 501 6.91 -4.55 -14.85
C PHE A 501 6.67 -3.33 -13.94
N ASP A 502 6.26 -2.18 -14.47
CA ASP A 502 5.99 -0.98 -13.63
C ASP A 502 4.82 -1.23 -12.69
N TYR A 503 3.79 -1.93 -13.19
CA TYR A 503 2.65 -2.39 -12.40
C TYR A 503 3.09 -3.32 -11.27
N SER A 504 3.80 -4.42 -11.60
CA SER A 504 4.26 -5.42 -10.63
C SER A 504 5.15 -4.83 -9.54
N ILE A 505 6.06 -3.93 -9.92
CA ILE A 505 6.93 -3.19 -8.98
C ILE A 505 6.09 -2.31 -8.06
N ALA A 506 5.16 -1.51 -8.60
CA ALA A 506 4.30 -0.64 -7.81
C ALA A 506 3.43 -1.43 -6.81
N MET A 507 2.84 -2.54 -7.26
CA MET A 507 2.03 -3.41 -6.41
C MET A 507 2.85 -4.05 -5.29
N SER A 508 4.05 -4.54 -5.60
CA SER A 508 4.96 -5.13 -4.60
C SER A 508 5.42 -4.11 -3.56
N ILE A 509 5.73 -2.88 -3.98
CA ILE A 509 6.05 -1.78 -3.07
C ILE A 509 4.85 -1.47 -2.16
N CYS A 510 3.65 -1.34 -2.74
CA CYS A 510 2.44 -1.00 -1.99
C CYS A 510 1.97 -2.09 -1.02
N ASP A 511 2.13 -3.36 -1.35
CA ASP A 511 1.85 -4.48 -0.44
C ASP A 511 2.74 -4.38 0.81
N THR A 512 4.06 -4.20 0.63
CA THR A 512 4.99 -3.96 1.73
C THR A 512 4.59 -2.72 2.53
N LEU A 513 4.37 -1.58 1.88
CA LEU A 513 3.99 -0.32 2.56
C LEU A 513 2.67 -0.42 3.33
N LEU A 514 1.74 -1.29 2.92
CA LEU A 514 0.50 -1.51 3.63
C LEU A 514 0.72 -2.18 4.99
N TYR A 515 1.65 -3.14 5.09
CA TYR A 515 2.05 -3.70 6.39
C TYR A 515 2.59 -2.62 7.34
N HIS A 516 3.43 -1.72 6.84
CA HIS A 516 3.95 -0.59 7.61
C HIS A 516 2.83 0.38 8.02
N ALA A 517 1.88 0.65 7.13
CA ALA A 517 0.72 1.48 7.42
C ALA A 517 -0.19 0.86 8.50
N VAL A 518 -0.45 -0.46 8.44
CA VAL A 518 -1.21 -1.19 9.47
C VAL A 518 -0.54 -1.07 10.84
N PHE A 519 0.78 -1.25 10.91
CA PHE A 519 1.53 -1.11 12.15
C PHE A 519 1.42 0.31 12.75
N ILE A 520 1.58 1.35 11.91
CA ILE A 520 1.41 2.74 12.36
C ILE A 520 -0.03 2.99 12.81
N TYR A 521 -1.03 2.51 12.06
CA TYR A 521 -2.45 2.64 12.43
C TYR A 521 -2.71 2.08 13.83
N GLN A 522 -2.25 0.86 14.11
CA GLN A 522 -2.40 0.23 15.43
C GLN A 522 -1.71 1.00 16.56
N ASN A 523 -0.56 1.60 16.27
CA ASN A 523 0.22 2.40 17.22
C ASN A 523 -0.39 3.77 17.51
N LEU A 524 -1.14 4.33 16.57
CA LEU A 524 -1.86 5.60 16.70
C LEU A 524 -3.23 5.42 17.36
N SER A 525 -3.97 4.37 17.03
CA SER A 525 -5.30 4.10 17.59
C SER A 525 -5.30 3.71 19.09
N GLY A 526 -4.16 3.80 19.77
CA GLY A 526 -4.01 3.44 21.19
C GLY A 526 -4.21 1.95 21.48
N ASN A 527 -4.35 1.12 20.44
CA ASN A 527 -4.56 -0.32 20.57
C ASN A 527 -3.34 -1.03 21.17
N GLN A 528 -2.14 -0.44 21.04
CA GLN A 528 -0.97 -0.90 21.80
C GLN A 528 -1.01 -0.48 23.28
N SER A 529 -1.39 0.75 23.62
CA SER A 529 -1.44 1.20 25.02
C SER A 529 -2.50 0.48 25.86
N LYS A 530 -3.57 -0.01 25.22
CA LYS A 530 -4.55 -0.91 25.84
C LYS A 530 -4.16 -2.39 25.82
N ARG A 531 -3.22 -2.80 24.94
CA ARG A 531 -2.69 -4.17 24.89
C ARG A 531 -1.43 -4.38 25.73
N PHE A 532 -0.64 -3.34 26.03
CA PHE A 532 0.62 -3.46 26.79
C PHE A 532 0.50 -3.11 28.27
N ASN A 533 -0.47 -2.27 28.68
CA ASN A 533 -0.76 -2.04 30.11
C ASN A 533 -1.59 -3.17 30.76
N THR A 534 -2.02 -4.15 29.96
CA THR A 534 -2.71 -5.37 30.39
C THR A 534 -1.80 -6.61 30.36
N VAL A 535 -0.50 -6.47 30.07
CA VAL A 535 0.42 -7.62 29.94
C VAL A 535 0.98 -8.09 31.29
N SER A 536 1.04 -7.23 32.31
CA SER A 536 1.59 -7.62 33.61
C SER A 536 0.58 -8.23 34.59
N GLN A 537 -0.74 -8.16 34.32
CA GLN A 537 -1.76 -8.83 35.16
C GLN A 537 -2.88 -9.58 34.40
N GLU A 538 -3.18 -9.29 33.12
CA GLU A 538 -4.35 -9.89 32.45
C GLU A 538 -4.07 -11.12 31.58
N THR A 539 -2.81 -11.48 31.28
CA THR A 539 -2.50 -12.72 30.55
C THR A 539 -3.02 -13.96 31.28
N GLY A 540 -2.99 -13.97 32.61
CA GLY A 540 -3.57 -15.03 33.41
C GLY A 540 -5.10 -14.99 33.47
N VAL A 541 -5.72 -13.81 33.64
CA VAL A 541 -7.18 -13.68 33.80
C VAL A 541 -7.91 -13.95 32.49
N TYR A 542 -7.43 -13.42 31.37
CA TYR A 542 -8.04 -13.64 30.05
C TYR A 542 -7.90 -15.10 29.60
N ALA A 543 -6.74 -15.73 29.83
CA ALA A 543 -6.55 -17.15 29.57
C ALA A 543 -7.48 -18.00 30.45
N ARG A 544 -7.54 -17.77 31.77
CA ARG A 544 -8.45 -18.48 32.69
C ARG A 544 -9.92 -18.27 32.33
N ARG A 545 -10.30 -17.06 31.92
CA ARG A 545 -11.65 -16.72 31.45
C ARG A 545 -12.01 -17.49 30.18
N ASN A 546 -11.13 -17.54 29.18
CA ASN A 546 -11.35 -18.32 27.97
C ASN A 546 -11.34 -19.84 28.23
N THR A 547 -10.49 -20.33 29.15
CA THR A 547 -10.52 -21.72 29.60
C THR A 547 -11.86 -22.06 30.25
N LEU A 548 -12.42 -21.18 31.09
CA LEU A 548 -13.76 -21.35 31.62
C LEU A 548 -14.79 -21.46 30.49
N TYR A 549 -14.76 -20.55 29.51
CA TYR A 549 -15.69 -20.61 28.37
C TYR A 549 -15.62 -21.95 27.64
N ASN A 550 -14.42 -22.49 27.42
CA ASN A 550 -14.23 -23.78 26.75
C ASN A 550 -14.66 -24.98 27.59
N MET A 551 -14.53 -24.91 28.92
CA MET A 551 -14.97 -25.96 29.85
C MET A 551 -16.49 -26.05 29.98
N LEU A 552 -17.21 -24.96 29.71
CA LEU A 552 -18.67 -24.93 29.86
C LEU A 552 -19.36 -25.66 28.69
N PRO A 553 -20.39 -26.48 28.95
CA PRO A 553 -21.22 -27.06 27.89
C PRO A 553 -21.96 -25.99 27.06
N ASP A 554 -22.57 -26.38 25.94
CA ASP A 554 -23.37 -25.46 25.11
C ASP A 554 -24.57 -24.87 25.85
N THR A 555 -25.12 -25.59 26.82
CA THR A 555 -26.13 -25.11 27.77
C THR A 555 -25.74 -25.55 29.18
N PHE A 556 -25.72 -24.61 30.13
CA PHE A 556 -25.21 -24.86 31.48
C PHE A 556 -25.92 -24.00 32.54
N THR A 557 -25.81 -24.40 33.80
CA THR A 557 -26.42 -23.75 34.96
C THR A 557 -25.39 -23.00 35.80
N LYS A 558 -25.87 -22.22 36.76
CA LYS A 558 -25.01 -21.56 37.75
C LYS A 558 -24.10 -22.53 38.51
N LYS A 559 -24.63 -23.69 38.88
CA LYS A 559 -23.87 -24.74 39.58
C LYS A 559 -22.71 -25.26 38.72
N ASP A 560 -22.91 -25.34 37.41
CA ASP A 560 -21.92 -25.89 36.47
C ASP A 560 -20.74 -24.93 36.28
N TYR A 561 -21.00 -23.62 36.13
CA TYR A 561 -19.91 -22.66 36.04
C TYR A 561 -19.23 -22.40 37.38
N ASP A 562 -19.94 -22.45 38.51
CA ASP A 562 -19.32 -22.32 39.83
C ASP A 562 -18.34 -23.50 40.07
N ALA A 563 -18.69 -24.71 39.65
CA ALA A 563 -17.80 -25.88 39.71
C ALA A 563 -16.58 -25.77 38.77
N ALA A 564 -16.78 -25.27 37.54
CA ALA A 564 -15.69 -25.05 36.60
C ALA A 564 -14.71 -23.96 37.08
N VAL A 565 -15.22 -22.90 37.72
CA VAL A 565 -14.41 -21.82 38.30
C VAL A 565 -13.63 -22.29 39.53
N LEU A 566 -14.22 -23.14 40.38
CA LEU A 566 -13.52 -23.80 41.50
C LEU A 566 -12.35 -24.66 41.02
N THR A 567 -12.53 -25.37 39.89
CA THR A 567 -11.47 -26.20 39.28
C THR A 567 -10.30 -25.35 38.76
N LEU A 568 -10.56 -24.08 38.43
CA LEU A 568 -9.56 -23.10 38.00
C LEU A 568 -8.92 -22.32 39.18
N GLY A 569 -9.27 -22.65 40.43
CA GLY A 569 -8.74 -21.98 41.63
C GLY A 569 -9.34 -20.61 41.92
N GLU A 570 -10.52 -20.31 41.38
CA GLU A 570 -11.18 -19.00 41.45
C GLU A 570 -12.46 -19.05 42.30
N ASN A 571 -13.00 -17.88 42.68
CA ASN A 571 -14.18 -17.79 43.56
C ASN A 571 -15.49 -17.46 42.80
N GLY A 572 -16.64 -17.72 43.43
CA GLY A 572 -17.96 -17.50 42.82
C GLY A 572 -18.30 -16.05 42.47
N SER A 573 -17.60 -15.07 43.05
CA SER A 573 -17.77 -13.65 42.66
C SER A 573 -17.09 -13.33 41.33
N THR A 574 -15.93 -13.94 41.07
CA THR A 574 -15.22 -13.87 39.79
C THR A 574 -16.01 -14.60 38.70
N ALA A 575 -16.63 -15.72 39.06
CA ALA A 575 -17.49 -16.49 38.16
C ALA A 575 -18.63 -15.65 37.57
N ASN A 576 -19.40 -14.96 38.44
CA ASN A 576 -20.52 -14.13 37.99
C ASN A 576 -20.05 -12.98 37.09
N LYS A 577 -18.93 -12.32 37.42
CA LYS A 577 -18.35 -11.26 36.59
C LYS A 577 -17.96 -11.74 35.19
N TRP A 578 -17.40 -12.94 35.07
CA TRP A 578 -17.01 -13.49 33.77
C TRP A 578 -18.21 -13.91 32.93
N ILE A 579 -19.23 -14.52 33.54
CA ILE A 579 -20.48 -14.85 32.86
C ILE A 579 -21.19 -13.59 32.36
N GLU A 580 -21.28 -12.53 33.17
CA GLU A 580 -21.83 -11.24 32.74
C GLU A 580 -21.03 -10.61 31.60
N ALA A 581 -19.70 -10.69 31.65
CA ALA A 581 -18.84 -10.22 30.57
C ALA A 581 -19.12 -10.97 29.25
N PHE A 582 -19.27 -12.30 29.29
CA PHE A 582 -19.60 -13.07 28.09
C PHE A 582 -20.99 -12.79 27.52
N ILE A 583 -21.95 -12.43 28.38
CA ILE A 583 -23.28 -12.00 27.94
C ILE A 583 -23.18 -10.62 27.25
N LYS A 584 -22.41 -9.69 27.82
CA LYS A 584 -22.16 -8.38 27.21
C LYS A 584 -21.42 -8.49 25.88
N ASP A 585 -20.47 -9.42 25.79
CA ASP A 585 -19.66 -9.69 24.60
C ASP A 585 -20.41 -10.54 23.54
N GLY A 586 -21.69 -10.88 23.78
CA GLY A 586 -22.53 -11.62 22.83
C GLY A 586 -22.16 -13.10 22.65
N LYS A 587 -21.30 -13.67 23.51
CA LYS A 587 -20.86 -15.08 23.45
C LYS A 587 -21.78 -16.04 24.21
N LEU A 588 -22.57 -15.52 25.13
CA LEU A 588 -23.57 -16.25 25.91
C LEU A 588 -24.89 -15.50 25.91
N CYS A 589 -26.00 -16.24 25.92
CA CYS A 589 -27.32 -15.70 26.24
C CYS A 589 -27.88 -16.33 27.52
N ARG A 590 -28.66 -15.56 28.27
CA ARG A 590 -29.40 -16.05 29.42
C ARG A 590 -30.75 -16.58 28.94
N ILE A 591 -30.97 -17.88 29.11
CA ILE A 591 -32.24 -18.51 28.71
C ILE A 591 -33.29 -18.26 29.80
N GLU A 592 -32.94 -18.55 31.06
CA GLU A 592 -33.81 -18.44 32.23
C GLU A 592 -32.97 -18.08 33.48
N GLN A 593 -33.61 -17.83 34.62
CA GLN A 593 -32.90 -17.47 35.85
C GLN A 593 -31.95 -18.59 36.29
N GLY A 594 -30.64 -18.39 36.08
CA GLY A 594 -29.60 -19.35 36.47
C GLY A 594 -29.23 -20.37 35.38
N LYS A 595 -29.74 -20.21 34.15
CA LYS A 595 -29.46 -21.08 32.99
C LYS A 595 -29.01 -20.27 31.78
N TYR A 596 -27.91 -20.70 31.15
CA TYR A 596 -27.18 -19.96 30.12
C TYR A 596 -26.89 -20.87 28.92
N ARG A 597 -26.71 -20.27 27.73
CA ARG A 597 -26.36 -20.97 26.49
C ARG A 597 -25.30 -20.21 25.69
N LYS A 598 -24.41 -20.94 25.02
CA LYS A 598 -23.43 -20.38 24.08
C LYS A 598 -24.07 -19.90 22.79
N ILE A 599 -23.65 -18.74 22.32
CA ILE A 599 -24.02 -18.19 21.03
C ILE A 599 -22.83 -18.44 20.09
N PHE A 600 -23.08 -19.11 18.96
CA PHE A 600 -22.09 -19.39 17.92
C PHE A 600 -21.99 -18.23 16.94
#